data_AF-A0A7Y1UFM5-F1
#
_entry.id   AF-A0A7Y1UFM5-F1
#
_cell.length_a   1.000
_cell.length_b   1.000
_cell.length_c   1.000
_cell.angle_alpha   90.00
_cell.angle_beta   90.00
_cell.angle_gamma   90.00
#
_symmetry.space_group_name_H-M   'P 1'
#
loop_
_entity.id
_entity.type
_entity.pdbx_description
1 polymer ?
#
loop_
_entity_poly.entity_id
_entity_poly.type
_entity_poly.pdbx_seq_one_letter_code
_entity_poly.pdbx_strand_id
1 'polypeptide(L)'
;MTATLTDPAANGSPAAVAPRHGFKSRKRGGYQRGRMILQRSGAGWQLTLPAGEADAARPAPERPGLWKLHGSGPARRLAFPIPAISVADRAGLDDDVINANLIDDGVINETRDEAGPFEACLRWALTSLAGEVPAGWAAPSEASVAEAAGETGLTIRCGSILRQIKVVRAERRFALRVPLAGPVPATLPERRAAWLGALLRDSQDRWQLVRCAMTPDDRAIAEVDLTGMPAAAAPFLLPAALASLRWLTGAVVETAELLLDPEADTELFQCHGPA
;
A
#
# COMPACT_ATOMS: atom_id res chain seq x y z
N MET A 1 -18.69 66.50 -20.18
CA MET A 1 -18.87 65.08 -20.57
C MET A 1 -18.07 64.26 -19.57
N THR A 2 -18.74 63.81 -18.52
CA THR A 2 -18.12 63.14 -17.36
C THR A 2 -18.93 61.86 -17.17
N ALA A 3 -18.33 60.72 -17.51
CA ALA A 3 -18.99 59.43 -17.42
C ALA A 3 -18.65 58.78 -16.07
N THR A 4 -19.68 58.60 -15.27
CA THR A 4 -19.68 57.87 -13.99
C THR A 4 -19.62 56.37 -14.29
N LEU A 5 -18.55 55.69 -13.87
CA LEU A 5 -18.47 54.23 -13.86
C LEU A 5 -19.04 53.72 -12.53
N THR A 6 -20.15 53.00 -12.62
CA THR A 6 -20.75 52.27 -11.50
C THR A 6 -20.25 50.83 -11.56
N ASP A 7 -19.64 50.37 -10.48
CA ASP A 7 -19.17 49.00 -10.26
C ASP A 7 -20.28 48.18 -9.57
N PRO A 8 -20.75 47.05 -10.13
CA PRO A 8 -21.60 46.12 -9.39
C PRO A 8 -20.75 44.97 -8.84
N ALA A 9 -20.40 45.11 -7.56
CA ALA A 9 -20.03 43.99 -6.72
C ALA A 9 -21.19 43.00 -6.62
N ALA A 10 -21.03 41.81 -7.22
CA ALA A 10 -21.86 40.64 -6.94
C ALA A 10 -21.04 39.64 -6.12
N ASN A 11 -21.19 39.76 -4.79
CA ASN A 11 -20.78 38.75 -3.81
C ASN A 11 -21.61 37.47 -4.01
N GLY A 12 -21.11 36.54 -4.82
CA GLY A 12 -21.53 35.14 -4.81
C GLY A 12 -20.52 34.33 -4.02
N SER A 13 -20.77 34.11 -2.73
CA SER A 13 -20.04 33.08 -1.98
C SER A 13 -20.44 31.72 -2.59
N PRO A 14 -19.52 30.93 -3.17
CA PRO A 14 -19.88 29.64 -3.72
C PRO A 14 -20.39 28.75 -2.59
N ALA A 15 -21.59 28.21 -2.76
CA ALA A 15 -22.18 27.24 -1.85
C ALA A 15 -21.21 26.06 -1.70
N ALA A 16 -20.89 25.69 -0.45
CA ALA A 16 -20.00 24.58 -0.18
C ALA A 16 -20.64 23.26 -0.62
N VAL A 17 -20.26 22.77 -1.79
CA VAL A 17 -20.65 21.47 -2.32
C VAL A 17 -19.96 20.36 -1.52
N ALA A 18 -20.70 19.29 -1.23
CA ALA A 18 -20.17 18.13 -0.50
C ALA A 18 -19.23 17.31 -1.40
N PRO A 19 -17.98 17.04 -0.99
CA PRO A 19 -17.01 16.32 -1.81
C PRO A 19 -17.40 14.85 -2.00
N ARG A 20 -17.17 14.30 -3.20
CA ARG A 20 -17.31 12.87 -3.49
C ARG A 20 -16.45 12.08 -2.49
N HIS A 21 -17.03 11.05 -1.87
CA HIS A 21 -16.44 10.26 -0.77
C HIS A 21 -16.22 10.98 0.58
N GLY A 22 -16.66 12.23 0.76
CA GLY A 22 -16.66 12.92 2.06
C GLY A 22 -15.32 13.48 2.53
N PHE A 23 -14.35 13.64 1.62
CA PHE A 23 -13.00 14.16 1.90
C PHE A 23 -12.94 15.68 1.74
N LYS A 24 -12.59 16.42 2.80
CA LYS A 24 -12.41 17.88 2.79
C LYS A 24 -10.95 18.28 2.63
N SER A 25 -10.66 19.30 1.84
CA SER A 25 -9.29 19.83 1.67
C SER A 25 -8.68 20.34 2.98
N ARG A 26 -7.36 20.16 3.16
CA ARG A 26 -6.59 20.66 4.32
C ARG A 26 -5.65 21.79 3.92
N LYS A 27 -5.43 22.75 4.83
CA LYS A 27 -4.50 23.89 4.65
C LYS A 27 -3.04 23.52 4.32
N ARG A 28 -2.59 22.30 4.61
CA ARG A 28 -1.20 21.85 4.39
C ARG A 28 -1.08 20.82 3.24
N GLY A 29 -2.05 20.79 2.34
CA GLY A 29 -2.17 19.78 1.30
C GLY A 29 -2.86 18.50 1.80
N GLY A 30 -3.38 17.74 0.84
CA GLY A 30 -4.16 16.53 1.07
C GLY A 30 -5.59 16.79 1.55
N TYR A 31 -6.28 15.69 1.87
CA TYR A 31 -7.70 15.67 2.16
C TYR A 31 -8.00 14.87 3.44
N GLN A 32 -9.09 15.23 4.12
CA GLN A 32 -9.49 14.62 5.37
C GLN A 32 -10.95 14.16 5.35
N ARG A 33 -11.20 12.92 5.78
CA ARG A 33 -12.53 12.38 6.04
C ARG A 33 -12.57 11.79 7.45
N GLY A 34 -13.20 12.49 8.39
CA GLY A 34 -13.16 12.09 9.80
C GLY A 34 -11.72 12.01 10.31
N ARG A 35 -11.27 10.80 10.69
CA ARG A 35 -9.88 10.53 11.11
C ARG A 35 -8.94 10.09 9.97
N MET A 36 -9.48 9.88 8.76
CA MET A 36 -8.69 9.49 7.60
C MET A 36 -8.04 10.70 6.95
N ILE A 37 -6.79 10.55 6.54
CA ILE A 37 -6.01 11.55 5.81
C ILE A 37 -5.53 10.91 4.50
N LEU A 38 -5.91 11.51 3.37
CA LEU A 38 -5.44 11.17 2.04
C LEU A 38 -4.43 12.23 1.60
N GLN A 39 -3.18 11.85 1.33
CA GLN A 39 -2.12 12.78 0.99
C GLN A 39 -1.15 12.18 -0.02
N ARG A 40 -0.38 13.02 -0.71
CA ARG A 40 0.70 12.56 -1.60
C ARG A 40 1.81 11.89 -0.78
N SER A 41 2.38 10.82 -1.32
CA SER A 41 3.46 10.04 -0.72
C SER A 41 4.38 9.52 -1.82
N GLY A 42 5.54 10.16 -2.01
CA GLY A 42 6.41 9.90 -3.16
C GLY A 42 5.69 10.22 -4.48
N ALA A 43 5.72 9.28 -5.41
CA ALA A 43 5.03 9.40 -6.70
C ALA A 43 3.51 9.14 -6.62
N GLY A 44 3.03 8.55 -5.53
CA GLY A 44 1.64 8.12 -5.37
C GLY A 44 0.87 8.90 -4.32
N TRP A 45 -0.27 8.34 -3.93
CA TRP A 45 -1.09 8.79 -2.82
C TRP A 45 -1.09 7.77 -1.71
N GLN A 46 -1.42 8.20 -0.50
CA GLN A 46 -1.53 7.32 0.65
C GLN A 46 -2.74 7.74 1.48
N LEU A 47 -3.61 6.77 1.74
CA LEU A 47 -4.68 6.90 2.72
C LEU A 47 -4.15 6.44 4.08
N THR A 48 -4.33 7.25 5.11
CA THR A 48 -3.86 6.95 6.47
C THR A 48 -4.95 7.19 7.50
N LEU A 49 -4.91 6.45 8.60
CA LEU A 49 -5.75 6.67 9.78
C LEU A 49 -5.03 6.22 11.05
N PRO A 50 -5.37 6.78 12.23
CA PRO A 50 -4.89 6.25 13.51
C PRO A 50 -5.28 4.78 13.65
N ALA A 51 -4.32 3.93 14.04
CA ALA A 51 -4.61 2.53 14.32
C ALA A 51 -5.27 2.38 15.69
N GLY A 52 -6.37 1.61 15.78
CA GLY A 52 -6.93 1.19 17.07
C GLY A 52 -6.11 0.07 17.73
N GLU A 53 -6.46 -0.30 18.97
CA GLU A 53 -5.82 -1.42 19.66
C GLU A 53 -6.07 -2.76 18.96
N ALA A 54 -7.33 -3.00 18.54
CA ALA A 54 -7.68 -4.15 17.71
C ALA A 54 -6.90 -4.16 16.38
N ASP A 55 -6.52 -2.99 15.89
CA ASP A 55 -5.72 -2.91 14.68
C ASP A 55 -4.27 -3.32 14.90
N ALA A 56 -3.69 -2.92 16.02
CA ALA A 56 -2.33 -3.29 16.37
C ALA A 56 -2.16 -4.79 16.60
N ALA A 57 -3.22 -5.49 17.04
CA ALA A 57 -3.20 -6.91 17.34
C ALA A 57 -3.31 -7.81 16.10
N ARG A 58 -3.87 -7.33 14.99
CA ARG A 58 -4.08 -8.16 13.79
C ARG A 58 -2.79 -8.24 12.96
N PRO A 59 -2.25 -9.43 12.69
CA PRO A 59 -1.04 -9.57 11.88
C PRO A 59 -1.31 -9.08 10.45
N ALA A 60 -0.32 -8.40 9.87
CA ALA A 60 -0.41 -7.82 8.53
C ALA A 60 -0.98 -8.76 7.44
N PRO A 61 -0.57 -10.05 7.34
CA PRO A 61 -1.05 -10.95 6.28
C PRO A 61 -2.51 -11.39 6.42
N GLU A 62 -3.21 -11.01 7.49
CA GLU A 62 -4.63 -11.36 7.69
C GLU A 62 -5.60 -10.26 7.27
N ARG A 63 -5.10 -9.05 6.98
CA ARG A 63 -5.94 -7.94 6.51
C ARG A 63 -6.11 -8.05 5.00
N PRO A 64 -7.33 -7.91 4.44
CA PRO A 64 -7.48 -7.81 3.00
C PRO A 64 -6.87 -6.50 2.48
N GLY A 65 -6.35 -6.53 1.27
CA GLY A 65 -5.80 -5.36 0.58
C GLY A 65 -4.43 -4.90 1.12
N LEU A 66 -4.02 -3.70 0.72
CA LEU A 66 -2.67 -3.17 0.94
C LEU A 66 -2.47 -2.49 2.30
N TRP A 67 -3.40 -2.68 3.25
CA TRP A 67 -3.32 -2.05 4.56
C TRP A 67 -2.10 -2.53 5.34
N LYS A 68 -1.34 -1.56 5.84
CA LYS A 68 -0.13 -1.77 6.65
C LYS A 68 -0.13 -0.92 7.90
N LEU A 69 0.52 -1.43 8.94
CA LEU A 69 0.76 -0.68 10.16
C LEU A 69 2.12 0.01 10.06
N HIS A 70 2.13 1.33 10.17
CA HIS A 70 3.32 2.17 10.18
C HIS A 70 3.55 2.75 11.57
N GLY A 71 4.82 2.91 11.95
CA GLY A 71 5.23 3.52 13.22
C GLY A 71 5.16 2.61 14.44
N SER A 72 5.48 3.16 15.61
CA SER A 72 5.53 2.46 16.89
C SER A 72 4.69 3.16 17.96
N GLY A 73 4.25 2.37 18.96
CA GLY A 73 3.50 2.87 20.11
C GLY A 73 2.21 3.65 19.75
N PRO A 74 1.90 4.75 20.45
CA PRO A 74 0.66 5.51 20.27
C PRO A 74 0.60 6.30 18.96
N ALA A 75 1.72 6.43 18.24
CA ALA A 75 1.78 7.10 16.94
C ALA A 75 1.49 6.16 15.76
N ARG A 76 1.10 4.91 16.02
CA ARG A 76 0.81 3.92 14.99
C ARG A 76 -0.34 4.33 14.09
N ARG A 77 -0.14 4.13 12.78
CA ARG A 77 -1.13 4.45 11.75
C ARG A 77 -1.31 3.28 10.82
N LEU A 78 -2.54 3.06 10.39
CA LEU A 78 -2.79 2.26 9.21
C LEU A 78 -2.55 3.12 7.97
N ALA A 79 -1.87 2.54 6.99
CA ALA A 79 -1.59 3.15 5.70
C ALA A 79 -2.01 2.22 4.57
N PHE A 80 -2.66 2.78 3.56
CA PHE A 80 -2.97 2.11 2.30
C PHE A 80 -2.36 2.94 1.16
N PRO A 81 -1.38 2.39 0.42
CA PRO A 81 -0.84 3.05 -0.75
C PRO A 81 -1.86 3.05 -1.89
N ILE A 82 -1.99 4.19 -2.56
CA ILE A 82 -2.73 4.34 -3.82
C ILE A 82 -1.67 4.65 -4.89
N PRO A 83 -1.28 3.66 -5.70
CA PRO A 83 -0.15 3.79 -6.60
C PRO A 83 -0.34 4.92 -7.62
N ALA A 84 0.79 5.57 -7.95
CA ALA A 84 0.86 6.63 -8.96
C ALA A 84 0.24 6.22 -10.30
N ILE A 85 0.36 4.93 -10.65
CA ILE A 85 -0.16 4.37 -11.89
C ILE A 85 -1.69 4.41 -11.97
N SER A 86 -2.39 4.45 -10.83
CA SER A 86 -3.83 4.71 -10.77
C SER A 86 -4.18 6.18 -11.06
N VAL A 87 -3.18 7.05 -11.20
CA VAL A 87 -3.27 8.47 -11.53
C VAL A 87 -2.68 8.74 -12.94
N ALA A 88 -1.95 7.78 -13.51
CA ALA A 88 -1.07 8.00 -14.66
C ALA A 88 -1.77 8.15 -16.02
N ASP A 89 -3.05 7.76 -16.15
CA ASP A 89 -3.82 7.97 -17.38
C ASP A 89 -4.28 9.44 -17.56
N ARG A 90 -3.69 10.36 -16.80
CA ARG A 90 -3.91 11.79 -16.93
C ARG A 90 -2.58 12.52 -16.91
N ALA A 91 -1.82 12.36 -17.99
CA ALA A 91 -0.77 13.27 -18.38
C ALA A 91 -1.38 14.69 -18.50
N GLY A 92 -1.37 15.46 -17.41
CA GLY A 92 -1.95 16.81 -17.38
C GLY A 92 -2.84 17.15 -16.18
N LEU A 93 -2.96 16.33 -15.13
CA LEU A 93 -3.56 16.83 -13.90
C LEU A 93 -2.56 17.65 -13.11
N ASP A 94 -2.67 18.96 -13.25
CA ASP A 94 -2.37 19.86 -12.14
C ASP A 94 -3.13 19.38 -10.88
N ASP A 95 -2.59 19.72 -9.71
CA ASP A 95 -3.25 19.47 -8.41
C ASP A 95 -4.72 19.92 -8.43
N ASP A 96 -5.05 20.90 -9.27
CA ASP A 96 -6.38 21.45 -9.51
C ASP A 96 -7.40 20.49 -10.15
N VAL A 97 -6.97 19.50 -10.95
CA VAL A 97 -7.93 18.54 -11.54
C VAL A 97 -8.21 17.37 -10.59
N ILE A 98 -7.26 17.01 -9.72
CA ILE A 98 -7.56 16.12 -8.58
C ILE A 98 -8.45 16.88 -7.58
N ASN A 99 -8.19 18.17 -7.33
CA ASN A 99 -9.10 19.04 -6.58
C ASN A 99 -10.50 19.00 -7.22
N ALA A 100 -10.62 19.15 -8.55
CA ALA A 100 -11.92 19.07 -9.21
C ALA A 100 -12.59 17.68 -9.07
N ASN A 101 -11.92 16.55 -9.25
CA ASN A 101 -12.64 15.26 -9.12
C ASN A 101 -12.97 14.88 -7.66
N LEU A 102 -12.29 15.46 -6.67
CA LEU A 102 -12.61 15.30 -5.25
C LEU A 102 -13.58 16.37 -4.73
N ILE A 103 -13.65 17.57 -5.35
CA ILE A 103 -14.36 18.76 -4.85
C ILE A 103 -15.44 19.29 -5.83
N ASP A 104 -15.37 19.04 -7.14
CA ASP A 104 -16.20 19.67 -8.17
C ASP A 104 -17.66 19.19 -8.16
N ASP A 105 -18.47 20.11 -7.63
CA ASP A 105 -19.74 20.61 -8.15
C ASP A 105 -20.72 19.54 -8.61
N GLY A 106 -21.53 19.04 -7.67
CA GLY A 106 -22.98 19.28 -7.60
C GLY A 106 -23.88 18.98 -8.81
N VAL A 107 -23.34 18.76 -10.00
CA VAL A 107 -23.99 18.25 -11.18
C VAL A 107 -23.50 16.83 -11.34
N ILE A 108 -24.34 15.93 -10.85
CA ILE A 108 -24.24 14.51 -11.13
C ILE A 108 -24.39 14.38 -12.66
N ASN A 109 -23.29 14.33 -13.41
CA ASN A 109 -23.32 13.59 -14.66
C ASN A 109 -23.37 12.11 -14.25
N GLU A 110 -24.58 11.65 -13.99
CA GLU A 110 -25.01 10.26 -13.76
C GLU A 110 -24.64 9.36 -14.97
N THR A 111 -24.05 9.93 -16.01
CA THR A 111 -23.64 9.32 -17.27
C THR A 111 -22.14 9.00 -17.37
N ARG A 112 -21.30 9.35 -16.38
CA ARG A 112 -19.94 8.79 -16.29
C ARG A 112 -19.96 7.55 -15.40
N ASP A 113 -20.46 6.45 -15.97
CA ASP A 113 -20.65 5.16 -15.32
C ASP A 113 -19.36 4.46 -14.87
N GLU A 114 -18.18 4.98 -15.23
CA GLU A 114 -16.91 4.36 -14.90
C GLU A 114 -16.09 5.25 -13.97
N ALA A 115 -16.04 4.86 -12.69
CA ALA A 115 -15.10 5.44 -11.72
C ALA A 115 -13.66 5.26 -12.24
N GLY A 116 -12.92 6.36 -12.39
CA GLY A 116 -11.54 6.30 -12.85
C GLY A 116 -10.63 5.47 -11.92
N PRO A 117 -9.44 5.04 -12.38
CA PRO A 117 -8.58 4.12 -11.63
C PRO A 117 -8.24 4.58 -10.21
N PHE A 118 -8.04 5.89 -10.00
CA PHE A 118 -7.83 6.46 -8.67
C PHE A 118 -9.03 6.28 -7.75
N GLU A 119 -10.24 6.59 -8.23
CA GLU A 119 -11.46 6.45 -7.44
C GLU A 119 -11.75 4.99 -7.12
N ALA A 120 -11.51 4.10 -8.09
CA ALA A 120 -11.62 2.66 -7.89
C ALA A 120 -10.66 2.17 -6.79
N CYS A 121 -9.39 2.62 -6.78
CA CYS A 121 -8.43 2.31 -5.74
C CYS A 121 -8.80 2.90 -4.37
N LEU A 122 -9.33 4.14 -4.32
CA LEU A 122 -9.81 4.73 -3.08
C LEU A 122 -11.00 3.95 -2.51
N ARG A 123 -11.96 3.55 -3.36
CA ARG A 123 -13.08 2.70 -2.97
C ARG A 123 -12.61 1.35 -2.46
N TRP A 124 -11.65 0.73 -3.15
CA TRP A 124 -11.02 -0.52 -2.69
C TRP A 124 -10.34 -0.37 -1.33
N ALA A 125 -9.60 0.71 -1.09
CA ALA A 125 -9.00 0.98 0.21
C ALA A 125 -10.07 1.04 1.32
N LEU A 126 -11.16 1.77 1.08
CA LEU A 126 -12.26 1.90 2.04
C LEU A 126 -13.00 0.58 2.28
N THR A 127 -13.30 -0.19 1.24
CA THR A 127 -13.97 -1.50 1.35
C THR A 127 -13.09 -2.52 2.08
N SER A 128 -11.80 -2.60 1.72
CA SER A 128 -10.86 -3.50 2.39
C SER A 128 -10.60 -3.12 3.85
N LEU A 129 -10.68 -1.83 4.20
CA LEU A 129 -10.59 -1.39 5.59
C LEU A 129 -11.72 -1.95 6.45
N ALA A 130 -12.93 -2.09 5.88
CA ALA A 130 -14.07 -2.73 6.54
C ALA A 130 -13.96 -4.26 6.60
N GLY A 131 -12.88 -4.86 6.07
CA GLY A 131 -12.74 -6.30 5.94
C GLY A 131 -13.58 -6.91 4.82
N GLU A 132 -14.14 -6.07 3.95
CA GLU A 132 -15.02 -6.49 2.87
C GLU A 132 -14.25 -6.70 1.56
N VAL A 133 -14.86 -7.50 0.69
CA VAL A 133 -14.41 -7.70 -0.70
C VAL A 133 -15.58 -7.25 -1.57
N PRO A 134 -15.35 -6.42 -2.62
CA PRO A 134 -16.42 -5.97 -3.49
C PRO A 134 -17.24 -7.13 -4.06
N ALA A 135 -18.56 -6.96 -4.14
CA ALA A 135 -19.44 -7.95 -4.75
C ALA A 135 -19.04 -8.19 -6.21
N GLY A 136 -19.04 -9.46 -6.64
CA GLY A 136 -18.62 -9.85 -7.98
C GLY A 136 -17.11 -9.77 -8.24
N TRP A 137 -16.30 -9.43 -7.23
CA TRP A 137 -14.85 -9.49 -7.37
C TRP A 137 -14.40 -10.93 -7.62
N ALA A 138 -13.46 -11.09 -8.56
CA ALA A 138 -12.78 -12.34 -8.83
C ALA A 138 -11.27 -12.13 -8.75
N ALA A 139 -10.58 -13.14 -8.21
CA ALA A 139 -9.12 -13.16 -8.23
C ALA A 139 -8.59 -13.17 -9.68
N PRO A 140 -7.46 -12.50 -9.97
CA PRO A 140 -6.80 -12.60 -11.26
C PRO A 140 -6.49 -14.06 -11.66
N SER A 141 -6.77 -14.33 -12.94
CA SER A 141 -6.53 -15.64 -13.56
C SER A 141 -5.05 -16.03 -13.56
N GLU A 142 -4.75 -17.30 -13.80
CA GLU A 142 -3.36 -17.75 -13.99
C GLU A 142 -2.70 -17.09 -15.19
N ALA A 143 -3.44 -16.97 -16.30
CA ALA A 143 -2.96 -16.30 -17.49
C ALA A 143 -2.57 -14.85 -17.19
N SER A 144 -3.41 -14.09 -16.47
CA SER A 144 -3.13 -12.69 -16.11
C SER A 144 -1.90 -12.56 -15.20
N VAL A 145 -1.69 -13.50 -14.27
CA VAL A 145 -0.50 -13.50 -13.41
C VAL A 145 0.75 -13.86 -14.22
N ALA A 146 0.67 -14.85 -15.11
CA ALA A 146 1.78 -15.26 -15.96
C ALA A 146 2.19 -14.14 -16.93
N GLU A 147 1.21 -13.49 -17.55
CA GLU A 147 1.41 -12.31 -18.40
C GLU A 147 2.10 -11.18 -17.64
N ALA A 148 1.59 -10.83 -16.45
CA ALA A 148 2.20 -9.80 -15.61
C ALA A 148 3.61 -10.18 -15.09
N ALA A 149 3.90 -11.47 -14.95
CA ALA A 149 5.21 -11.96 -14.54
C ALA A 149 6.25 -11.82 -15.66
N GLY A 150 5.83 -11.87 -16.92
CA GLY A 150 6.69 -11.79 -18.10
C GLY A 150 7.76 -12.90 -18.12
N GLU A 151 8.85 -12.65 -18.85
CA GLU A 151 9.95 -13.61 -19.03
C GLU A 151 10.65 -13.99 -17.72
N THR A 152 10.70 -13.06 -16.76
CA THR A 152 11.29 -13.32 -15.44
C THR A 152 10.50 -14.35 -14.60
N GLY A 153 9.24 -14.59 -14.95
CA GLY A 153 8.38 -15.54 -14.24
C GLY A 153 8.20 -15.19 -12.76
N LEU A 154 7.91 -16.20 -11.95
CA LEU A 154 7.67 -16.04 -10.51
C LEU A 154 8.90 -16.35 -9.65
N THR A 155 10.07 -16.49 -10.28
CA THR A 155 11.32 -16.89 -9.63
C THR A 155 12.22 -15.67 -9.44
N ILE A 156 12.80 -15.54 -8.25
CA ILE A 156 13.73 -14.48 -7.89
C ILE A 156 15.07 -15.11 -7.54
N ARG A 157 16.14 -14.66 -8.20
CA ARG A 157 17.51 -15.09 -7.91
C ARG A 157 18.32 -13.90 -7.37
N CYS A 158 18.96 -14.09 -6.22
CA CYS A 158 19.83 -13.12 -5.57
C CYS A 158 21.11 -13.84 -5.19
N GLY A 159 22.18 -13.63 -5.97
CA GLY A 159 23.41 -14.41 -5.83
C GLY A 159 23.16 -15.92 -6.00
N SER A 160 23.47 -16.69 -4.94
CA SER A 160 23.21 -18.14 -4.82
C SER A 160 21.82 -18.48 -4.28
N ILE A 161 21.06 -17.48 -3.82
CA ILE A 161 19.76 -17.69 -3.20
C ILE A 161 18.67 -17.65 -4.25
N LEU A 162 17.83 -18.69 -4.26
CA LEU A 162 16.62 -18.77 -5.08
C LEU A 162 15.37 -18.65 -4.21
N ARG A 163 14.43 -17.79 -4.60
CA ARG A 163 13.12 -17.65 -3.97
C ARG A 163 12.01 -17.72 -5.01
N GLN A 164 10.89 -18.30 -4.61
CA GLN A 164 9.71 -18.44 -5.45
C GLN A 164 8.59 -17.55 -4.91
N ILE A 165 8.04 -16.69 -5.75
CA ILE A 165 6.78 -16.00 -5.49
C ILE A 165 5.67 -17.06 -5.59
N LYS A 166 4.94 -17.25 -4.50
CA LYS A 166 3.74 -18.08 -4.42
C LYS A 166 2.51 -17.23 -4.68
N VAL A 167 1.63 -17.73 -5.54
CA VAL A 167 0.31 -17.16 -5.77
C VAL A 167 -0.66 -17.80 -4.78
N VAL A 168 -1.16 -17.01 -3.83
CA VAL A 168 -2.13 -17.46 -2.83
C VAL A 168 -3.52 -17.12 -3.33
N ARG A 169 -4.31 -18.15 -3.68
CA ARG A 169 -5.72 -18.02 -4.07
C ARG A 169 -6.62 -18.73 -3.08
N ALA A 170 -7.65 -18.04 -2.61
CA ALA A 170 -8.80 -18.63 -1.94
C ALA A 170 -10.06 -17.86 -2.36
N GLU A 171 -11.25 -18.34 -1.98
CA GLU A 171 -12.55 -17.76 -2.37
C GLU A 171 -12.61 -16.24 -2.21
N ARG A 172 -12.05 -15.72 -1.10
CA ARG A 172 -12.02 -14.29 -0.80
C ARG A 172 -10.60 -13.78 -0.56
N ARG A 173 -9.61 -14.37 -1.23
CA ARG A 173 -8.21 -13.97 -1.07
C ARG A 173 -7.42 -14.10 -2.36
N PHE A 174 -6.66 -13.04 -2.68
CA PHE A 174 -5.63 -13.09 -3.70
C PHE A 174 -4.39 -12.33 -3.22
N ALA A 175 -3.28 -13.04 -3.08
CA ALA A 175 -2.01 -12.45 -2.64
C ALA A 175 -0.82 -13.05 -3.37
N LEU A 176 0.24 -12.26 -3.52
CA LEU A 176 1.54 -12.68 -4.01
C LEU A 176 2.49 -12.70 -2.81
N ARG A 177 3.08 -13.85 -2.50
CA ARG A 177 3.88 -14.05 -1.29
C ARG A 177 5.24 -14.64 -1.62
N VAL A 178 6.30 -14.11 -1.02
CA VAL A 178 7.65 -14.65 -1.11
C VAL A 178 8.21 -14.88 0.29
N PRO A 179 8.78 -16.07 0.59
CA PRO A 179 9.57 -16.23 1.80
C PRO A 179 10.84 -15.41 1.69
N LEU A 180 11.12 -14.57 2.69
CA LEU A 180 12.34 -13.76 2.73
C LEU A 180 13.52 -14.51 3.32
N ALA A 181 13.25 -15.52 4.14
CA ALA A 181 14.27 -16.42 4.64
C ALA A 181 13.75 -17.85 4.88
N GLY A 182 14.63 -18.76 5.26
CA GLY A 182 14.29 -20.06 5.81
C GLY A 182 13.44 -19.98 7.09
N PRO A 183 12.99 -21.12 7.64
CA PRO A 183 12.36 -21.16 8.95
C PRO A 183 13.30 -20.58 10.02
N VAL A 184 12.79 -19.74 10.91
CA VAL A 184 13.58 -19.21 12.03
C VAL A 184 13.94 -20.37 12.98
N PRO A 185 15.23 -20.60 13.27
CA PRO A 185 15.62 -21.61 14.24
C PRO A 185 15.08 -21.28 15.62
N ALA A 186 14.56 -22.30 16.34
CA ALA A 186 14.11 -22.12 17.73
C ALA A 186 15.24 -21.68 18.68
N THR A 187 16.49 -21.91 18.28
CA THR A 187 17.71 -21.52 19.00
C THR A 187 18.24 -20.14 18.59
N LEU A 188 17.52 -19.39 17.74
CA LEU A 188 17.99 -18.09 17.27
C LEU A 188 18.14 -17.12 18.47
N PRO A 189 19.33 -16.50 18.66
CA PRO A 189 19.52 -15.53 19.74
C PRO A 189 18.52 -14.36 19.65
N GLU A 190 18.01 -13.92 20.80
CA GLU A 190 17.00 -12.85 20.90
C GLU A 190 17.42 -11.58 20.13
N ARG A 191 18.71 -11.21 20.18
CA ARG A 191 19.24 -10.05 19.45
C ARG A 191 19.07 -10.19 17.94
N ARG A 192 19.33 -11.38 17.37
CA ARG A 192 19.15 -11.63 15.93
C ARG A 192 17.68 -11.64 15.55
N ALA A 193 16.82 -12.22 16.39
CA ALA A 193 15.38 -12.14 16.22
C ALA A 193 14.88 -10.69 16.21
N ALA A 194 15.39 -9.85 17.13
CA ALA A 194 15.07 -8.43 17.20
C ALA A 194 15.54 -7.67 15.94
N TRP A 195 16.73 -7.98 15.42
CA TRP A 195 17.26 -7.39 14.18
C TRP A 195 16.47 -7.83 12.95
N LEU A 196 16.09 -9.11 12.85
CA LEU A 196 15.20 -9.58 11.80
C LEU A 196 13.86 -8.83 11.86
N GLY A 197 13.28 -8.68 13.06
CA GLY A 197 12.07 -7.89 13.25
C GLY A 197 12.24 -6.42 12.83
N ALA A 198 13.40 -5.81 13.08
CA ALA A 198 13.71 -4.45 12.65
C ALA A 198 13.86 -4.35 11.12
N LEU A 199 14.57 -5.29 10.51
CA LEU A 199 14.74 -5.39 9.06
C LEU A 199 13.39 -5.50 8.34
N LEU A 200 12.48 -6.35 8.84
CA LEU A 200 11.14 -6.49 8.27
C LEU A 200 10.32 -5.21 8.40
N ARG A 201 10.38 -4.52 9.55
CA ARG A 201 9.68 -3.24 9.74
C ARG A 201 10.21 -2.15 8.81
N ASP A 202 11.53 -1.97 8.74
CA ASP A 202 12.15 -0.99 7.85
C ASP A 202 11.83 -1.28 6.37
N SER A 203 11.87 -2.57 5.98
CA SER A 203 11.48 -3.01 4.63
C SER A 203 10.03 -2.67 4.31
N GLN A 204 9.10 -2.90 5.25
CA GLN A 204 7.69 -2.56 5.07
C GLN A 204 7.44 -1.05 4.91
N ASP A 205 8.18 -0.22 5.65
CA ASP A 205 8.08 1.23 5.61
C ASP A 205 8.62 1.80 4.29
N ARG A 206 9.71 1.21 3.75
CA ARG A 206 10.30 1.62 2.47
C ARG A 206 9.48 1.19 1.26
N TRP A 207 8.94 -0.02 1.27
CA TRP A 207 8.26 -0.61 0.11
C TRP A 207 6.75 -0.51 0.22
N GLN A 208 6.19 0.59 -0.30
CA GLN A 208 4.79 0.95 -0.11
C GLN A 208 3.77 -0.15 -0.43
N LEU A 209 3.97 -0.99 -1.45
CA LEU A 209 3.03 -2.08 -1.77
C LEU A 209 3.20 -3.35 -0.92
N VAL A 210 4.39 -3.57 -0.36
CA VAL A 210 4.76 -4.85 0.23
C VAL A 210 4.60 -4.82 1.74
N ARG A 211 3.98 -5.86 2.28
CA ARG A 211 3.87 -6.14 3.71
C ARG A 211 4.96 -7.12 4.09
N CYS A 212 5.66 -6.85 5.19
CA CYS A 212 6.68 -7.75 5.71
C CYS A 212 6.28 -8.16 7.12
N ALA A 213 6.29 -9.48 7.38
CA ALA A 213 5.86 -10.01 8.66
C ALA A 213 6.52 -11.35 8.97
N MET A 214 6.51 -11.69 10.25
CA MET A 214 6.68 -13.07 10.71
C MET A 214 5.33 -13.79 10.62
N THR A 215 5.31 -15.00 10.06
CA THR A 215 4.14 -15.89 10.11
C THR A 215 4.03 -16.56 11.47
N PRO A 216 2.86 -17.15 11.82
CA PRO A 216 2.74 -18.00 13.01
C PRO A 216 3.72 -19.18 13.05
N ASP A 217 4.10 -19.70 11.88
CA ASP A 217 5.10 -20.79 11.76
C ASP A 217 6.57 -20.28 11.74
N ASP A 218 6.81 -19.11 12.33
CA ASP A 218 8.13 -18.47 12.43
C ASP A 218 8.89 -18.35 11.10
N ARG A 219 8.22 -17.85 10.06
CA ARG A 219 8.83 -17.54 8.76
C ARG A 219 8.75 -16.05 8.45
N ALA A 220 9.88 -15.47 8.05
CA ALA A 220 9.90 -14.14 7.49
C ALA A 220 9.32 -14.16 6.07
N ILE A 221 8.26 -13.39 5.82
CA ILE A 221 7.61 -13.28 4.51
C ILE A 221 7.48 -11.84 4.04
N ALA A 222 7.46 -11.66 2.72
CA ALA A 222 6.95 -10.48 2.06
C ALA A 222 5.68 -10.84 1.28
N GLU A 223 4.66 -9.99 1.34
CA GLU A 223 3.37 -10.23 0.70
C GLU A 223 2.78 -8.94 0.12
N VAL A 224 2.21 -9.04 -1.08
CA VAL A 224 1.30 -8.03 -1.62
C VAL A 224 -0.09 -8.67 -1.73
N ASP A 225 -1.05 -8.11 -1.00
CA ASP A 225 -2.42 -8.60 -0.97
C ASP A 225 -3.31 -7.71 -1.83
N LEU A 226 -3.78 -8.32 -2.91
CA LEU A 226 -4.57 -7.70 -3.96
C LEU A 226 -6.04 -8.16 -3.86
N THR A 227 -6.45 -8.66 -2.69
CA THR A 227 -7.83 -9.05 -2.42
C THR A 227 -8.76 -7.84 -2.56
N GLY A 228 -9.78 -7.96 -3.38
CA GLY A 228 -10.73 -6.88 -3.67
C GLY A 228 -10.21 -5.81 -4.63
N MET A 229 -9.03 -5.99 -5.21
CA MET A 229 -8.46 -5.07 -6.20
C MET A 229 -9.44 -4.83 -7.36
N PRO A 230 -9.69 -3.57 -7.77
CA PRO A 230 -10.55 -3.26 -8.90
C PRO A 230 -10.02 -3.82 -10.21
N ALA A 231 -10.90 -4.34 -11.07
CA ALA A 231 -10.53 -4.86 -12.39
C ALA A 231 -9.78 -3.82 -13.23
N ALA A 232 -10.22 -2.56 -13.21
CA ALA A 232 -9.57 -1.44 -13.92
C ALA A 232 -8.13 -1.15 -13.43
N ALA A 233 -7.80 -1.52 -12.19
CA ALA A 233 -6.45 -1.32 -11.64
C ALA A 233 -5.55 -2.56 -11.81
N ALA A 234 -6.12 -3.73 -12.15
CA ALA A 234 -5.41 -4.99 -12.22
C ALA A 234 -4.21 -5.00 -13.21
N PRO A 235 -4.33 -4.46 -14.45
CA PRO A 235 -3.23 -4.46 -15.42
C PRO A 235 -1.99 -3.68 -14.93
N PHE A 236 -2.19 -2.77 -13.98
CA PHE A 236 -1.14 -1.89 -13.47
C PHE A 236 -0.59 -2.37 -12.12
N LEU A 237 -1.48 -2.83 -11.24
CA LEU A 237 -1.12 -3.26 -9.89
C LEU A 237 -0.43 -4.62 -9.88
N LEU A 238 -0.80 -5.54 -10.76
CA LEU A 238 -0.16 -6.86 -10.84
C LEU A 238 1.33 -6.76 -11.20
N PRO A 239 1.74 -6.08 -12.29
CA PRO A 239 3.16 -5.88 -12.59
C PRO A 239 3.89 -5.09 -11.49
N ALA A 240 3.27 -4.04 -10.94
CA ALA A 240 3.87 -3.24 -9.87
C ALA A 240 4.09 -4.05 -8.58
N ALA A 241 3.16 -4.94 -8.23
CA ALA A 241 3.28 -5.84 -7.09
C ALA A 241 4.44 -6.84 -7.29
N LEU A 242 4.51 -7.48 -8.46
CA LEU A 242 5.59 -8.41 -8.80
C LEU A 242 6.95 -7.72 -8.81
N ALA A 243 7.05 -6.54 -9.41
CA ALA A 243 8.26 -5.73 -9.40
C ALA A 243 8.67 -5.38 -7.95
N SER A 244 7.73 -4.89 -7.14
CA SER A 244 8.02 -4.53 -5.74
C SER A 244 8.50 -5.71 -4.91
N LEU A 245 7.91 -6.90 -5.09
CA LEU A 245 8.38 -8.12 -4.43
C LEU A 245 9.79 -8.51 -4.88
N ARG A 246 10.09 -8.41 -6.18
CA ARG A 246 11.43 -8.69 -6.72
C ARG A 246 12.48 -7.76 -6.13
N TRP A 247 12.23 -6.45 -6.15
CA TRP A 247 13.14 -5.46 -5.62
C TRP A 247 13.36 -5.61 -4.11
N LEU A 248 12.28 -5.77 -3.33
CA LEU A 248 12.38 -5.99 -1.89
C LEU A 248 13.16 -7.27 -1.58
N THR A 249 12.82 -8.38 -2.24
CA THR A 249 13.51 -9.66 -2.01
C THR A 249 14.99 -9.52 -2.35
N GLY A 250 15.34 -8.90 -3.47
CA GLY A 250 16.72 -8.62 -3.84
C GLY A 250 17.49 -7.78 -2.83
N ALA A 251 16.81 -6.84 -2.16
CA ALA A 251 17.44 -5.99 -1.16
C ALA A 251 17.58 -6.64 0.23
N VAL A 252 16.79 -7.66 0.55
CA VAL A 252 16.59 -8.14 1.94
C VAL A 252 17.01 -9.59 2.15
N VAL A 253 16.90 -10.45 1.13
CA VAL A 253 16.99 -11.91 1.30
C VAL A 253 18.34 -12.38 1.84
N GLU A 254 19.45 -11.82 1.35
CA GLU A 254 20.80 -12.19 1.82
C GLU A 254 21.01 -11.83 3.28
N THR A 255 20.59 -10.63 3.68
CA THR A 255 20.68 -10.18 5.08
C THR A 255 19.77 -11.01 5.98
N ALA A 256 18.56 -11.33 5.52
CA ALA A 256 17.64 -12.16 6.29
C ALA A 256 18.17 -13.59 6.48
N GLU A 257 18.76 -14.20 5.44
CA GLU A 257 19.42 -15.51 5.56
C GLU A 257 20.62 -15.47 6.51
N LEU A 258 21.49 -14.46 6.39
CA LEU A 258 22.64 -14.29 7.28
C LEU A 258 22.22 -14.16 8.76
N LEU A 259 21.10 -13.47 9.02
CA LEU A 259 20.55 -13.35 10.38
C LEU A 259 20.06 -14.71 10.93
N LEU A 260 19.64 -15.64 10.07
CA LEU A 260 19.14 -16.96 10.48
C LEU A 260 20.20 -18.04 10.49
N ASP A 261 21.35 -17.81 9.87
CA ASP A 261 22.43 -18.78 9.79
C ASP A 261 23.05 -19.03 11.18
N PRO A 262 22.94 -20.25 11.72
CA PRO A 262 23.53 -20.59 13.02
C PRO A 262 25.06 -20.63 12.99
N GLU A 263 25.66 -20.84 11.81
CA GLU A 263 27.12 -20.91 11.62
C GLU A 263 27.74 -19.54 11.36
N ALA A 264 26.93 -18.53 11.04
CA ALA A 264 27.39 -17.16 10.90
C ALA A 264 27.86 -16.65 12.26
N ASP A 265 29.07 -16.97 12.68
CA ASP A 265 29.70 -16.43 13.86
C ASP A 265 30.18 -15.03 13.53
N THR A 266 29.73 -14.03 14.29
CA THR A 266 29.96 -12.65 13.88
C THR A 266 30.02 -11.77 15.10
N GLU A 267 31.25 -11.40 15.43
CA GLU A 267 31.60 -10.24 16.25
C GLU A 267 30.82 -8.97 15.83
N LEU A 268 30.34 -8.90 14.57
CA LEU A 268 29.40 -7.87 14.08
C LEU A 268 28.10 -7.76 14.90
N PHE A 269 27.66 -8.85 15.52
CA PHE A 269 26.49 -8.88 16.41
C PHE A 269 26.85 -8.64 17.88
N GLN A 270 28.13 -8.47 18.23
CA GLN A 270 28.59 -8.36 19.62
C GLN A 270 28.79 -6.92 20.10
N CYS A 271 28.57 -5.90 19.26
CA CYS A 271 28.67 -4.49 19.65
C CYS A 271 27.92 -4.27 20.97
N HIS A 272 28.68 -3.96 22.03
CA HIS A 272 28.15 -3.72 23.36
C HIS A 272 27.13 -2.58 23.28
N GLY A 273 25.92 -2.81 23.79
CA GLY A 273 24.90 -1.75 23.85
C GLY A 273 25.42 -0.55 24.64
N PRO A 274 24.87 0.66 24.42
CA PRO A 274 25.18 1.78 25.30
C PRO A 274 24.85 1.38 26.74
N ALA A 275 25.86 1.47 27.61
CA ALA A 275 25.72 1.25 29.04
C ALA A 275 24.76 2.26 29.68
#